data_AF-A0A5C9CR84-F1
#
_entry.id   AF-A0A5C9CR84-F1
#
_cell.length_a   1.000
_cell.length_b   1.000
_cell.length_c   1.000
_cell.angle_alpha   90.00
_cell.angle_beta   90.00
_cell.angle_gamma   90.00
#
_symmetry.space_group_name_H-M   'P 1'
#
loop_
_entity.id
_entity.type
_entity.pdbx_description
1 polymer ?
#
loop_
_entity_poly.entity_id
_entity_poly.type
_entity_poly.pdbx_seq_one_letter_code
_entity_poly.pdbx_strand_id
1 'polypeptide(L)'
;MKKVQVFDPALCCSSGVCGTDVDQKLVDFSADVEWAKQQGLSLERFNLAQQPMAFVEHVAVKGLLERSGESALPITLVDGEV
;
A
#
# COMPACT_ATOMS: atom_id res chain seq x y z
N MET A 1 -7.70 10.02 15.33
CA MET A 1 -8.08 9.37 14.05
C MET A 1 -7.11 8.23 13.84
N LYS A 2 -7.59 7.09 13.35
CA LYS A 2 -6.69 5.97 13.05
C LYS A 2 -5.89 6.29 11.79
N LYS A 3 -4.59 6.02 11.80
CA LYS A 3 -3.72 6.15 10.63
C LYS A 3 -3.71 4.82 9.87
N VAL A 4 -4.02 4.85 8.58
CA VAL A 4 -3.92 3.69 7.70
C VAL A 4 -2.72 3.85 6.78
N GLN A 5 -1.91 2.81 6.64
CA GLN A 5 -0.77 2.79 5.73
C GLN A 5 -0.84 1.52 4.89
N VAL A 6 -0.70 1.65 3.58
CA VAL A 6 -0.73 0.50 2.66
C VAL A 6 0.57 0.44 1.89
N PHE A 7 1.22 -0.71 1.96
CA PHE A 7 2.46 -1.05 1.31
C PHE A 7 2.13 -1.98 0.16
N ASP A 8 2.09 -1.42 -1.04
CA ASP A 8 1.73 -2.10 -2.27
C ASP A 8 2.90 -2.92 -2.83
N PRO A 9 2.63 -3.92 -3.69
CA PRO A 9 3.65 -4.55 -4.51
C PRO A 9 4.37 -3.54 -5.41
N ALA A 10 5.42 -4.00 -6.10
CA ALA A 10 6.07 -3.20 -7.14
C ALA A 10 5.09 -2.94 -8.30
N LEU A 11 4.53 -1.73 -8.33
CA LEU A 11 3.58 -1.29 -9.35
C LEU A 11 4.25 -0.26 -10.27
N CYS A 12 3.72 -0.10 -11.50
CA CYS A 12 4.24 0.89 -12.44
C CYS A 12 3.94 2.35 -12.01
N CYS A 13 2.85 2.58 -11.27
CA CYS A 13 2.52 3.86 -10.64
C CYS A 13 1.98 3.66 -9.22
N SER A 14 1.73 4.75 -8.48
CA SER A 14 1.30 4.70 -7.07
C SER A 14 -0.06 4.03 -6.85
N SER A 15 -0.98 4.08 -7.82
CA SER A 15 -2.27 3.39 -7.78
C SER A 15 -2.24 2.03 -8.47
N GLY A 16 -1.26 1.79 -9.34
CA GLY A 16 -1.20 0.63 -10.23
C GLY A 16 -2.24 0.62 -11.36
N VAL A 17 -2.91 1.75 -11.62
CA VAL A 17 -3.95 1.86 -12.67
C VAL A 17 -3.43 2.39 -14.02
N CYS A 18 -2.11 2.41 -14.23
CA CYS A 18 -1.52 2.78 -15.51
C CYS A 18 -1.35 1.55 -16.42
N GLY A 19 -1.58 1.74 -17.72
CA GLY A 19 -1.43 0.70 -18.73
C GLY A 19 -2.76 0.23 -19.33
N THR A 20 -2.68 -0.80 -20.17
CA THR A 20 -3.82 -1.32 -20.93
C THR A 20 -4.49 -2.54 -20.30
N ASP A 21 -3.83 -3.19 -19.33
CA ASP A 21 -4.29 -4.40 -18.64
C ASP A 21 -4.31 -4.14 -17.14
N VAL A 22 -5.26 -3.29 -16.72
CA VAL A 22 -5.37 -2.83 -15.34
C VAL A 22 -6.17 -3.84 -14.52
N ASP A 23 -5.64 -4.25 -13.36
CA ASP A 23 -6.39 -5.04 -12.39
C ASP A 23 -7.55 -4.21 -11.82
N GLN A 24 -8.78 -4.67 -12.01
CA GLN A 24 -9.98 -4.01 -11.51
C GLN A 24 -9.94 -3.77 -9.99
N LYS A 25 -9.27 -4.65 -9.23
CA LYS A 25 -9.11 -4.47 -7.77
C LYS A 25 -8.31 -3.21 -7.44
N LEU A 26 -7.32 -2.85 -8.26
CA LEU A 26 -6.54 -1.63 -8.07
C LEU A 26 -7.37 -0.39 -8.39
N VAL A 27 -8.27 -0.48 -9.38
CA VAL A 27 -9.23 0.58 -9.70
C VAL A 27 -10.18 0.82 -8.54
N ASP A 28 -10.84 -0.24 -8.07
CA ASP A 28 -11.81 -0.19 -6.97
C ASP A 28 -11.14 0.34 -5.69
N PHE A 29 -9.97 -0.21 -5.35
CA PHE A 29 -9.23 0.23 -4.17
C PHE A 29 -8.76 1.69 -4.28
N SER A 30 -8.36 2.15 -5.46
CA SER A 30 -8.03 3.55 -5.68
C SER A 30 -9.23 4.49 -5.48
N ALA A 31 -10.42 4.07 -5.89
CA ALA A 31 -11.65 4.82 -5.63
C ALA A 31 -11.99 4.84 -4.13
N ASP A 32 -11.87 3.69 -3.44
CA ASP A 32 -12.12 3.58 -2.00
C ASP A 32 -11.16 4.44 -1.17
N VAL A 33 -9.88 4.46 -1.53
CA VAL A 33 -8.86 5.28 -0.88
C VAL A 33 -9.18 6.77 -1.00
N GLU A 34 -9.59 7.22 -2.18
CA GLU A 34 -9.95 8.62 -2.41
C GLU A 34 -11.22 8.99 -1.64
N TRP A 35 -12.25 8.14 -1.69
CA TRP A 35 -13.47 8.32 -0.89
C TRP A 35 -13.16 8.39 0.61
N ALA A 36 -12.32 7.48 1.13
CA ALA A 36 -11.98 7.45 2.55
C ALA A 36 -11.21 8.69 2.99
N LYS A 37 -10.30 9.20 2.17
CA LYS A 37 -9.61 10.48 2.41
C LYS A 37 -10.59 11.65 2.48
N GLN A 38 -11.59 11.68 1.59
CA GLN A 38 -12.66 12.69 1.63
C GLN A 38 -13.53 12.60 2.89
N GLN A 39 -13.66 11.42 3.49
CA GLN A 39 -14.29 11.21 4.80
C GLN A 39 -13.38 11.58 5.99
N GLY A 40 -12.15 12.06 5.74
CA GLY A 40 -11.21 12.48 6.78
C GLY A 40 -10.30 11.35 7.30
N LEU A 41 -10.23 10.20 6.62
CA LEU A 41 -9.27 9.16 6.96
C LEU A 41 -7.85 9.59 6.57
N SER A 42 -6.89 9.44 7.49
CA SER A 42 -5.47 9.59 7.20
C SER A 42 -4.95 8.28 6.60
N LEU A 43 -4.85 8.23 5.26
CA LEU A 43 -4.39 7.06 4.51
C LEU A 43 -3.17 7.39 3.65
N GLU A 44 -2.08 6.65 3.85
CA GLU A 44 -0.85 6.72 3.04
C GLU A 44 -0.65 5.42 2.24
N ARG A 45 -0.18 5.55 0.99
CA ARG A 45 0.19 4.41 0.14
C ARG A 45 1.66 4.50 -0.25
N PHE A 46 2.35 3.36 -0.22
CA PHE A 46 3.75 3.21 -0.60
C PHE A 46 3.86 2.10 -1.65
N ASN A 47 4.48 2.40 -2.78
CA ASN A 47 4.75 1.45 -3.84
C ASN A 47 6.22 1.00 -3.74
N LEU A 48 6.48 -0.30 -3.68
CA LEU A 48 7.82 -0.86 -3.54
C LEU A 48 8.77 -0.39 -4.65
N ALA A 49 8.28 -0.23 -5.88
CA ALA A 49 9.08 0.22 -7.02
C ALA A 49 9.50 1.70 -6.93
N GLN A 50 8.75 2.52 -6.19
CA GLN A 50 8.94 3.97 -6.12
C GLN A 50 9.52 4.42 -4.78
N GLN A 51 9.19 3.73 -3.69
CA GLN A 51 9.51 4.12 -2.31
C GLN A 51 10.10 2.94 -1.50
N PRO A 52 11.13 2.22 -1.99
CA PRO A 52 11.64 1.02 -1.33
C PRO A 52 12.13 1.27 0.10
N MET A 53 12.61 2.49 0.40
CA MET A 53 13.07 2.85 1.75
C MET A 53 11.96 2.75 2.81
N ALA A 54 10.71 3.06 2.47
CA ALA A 54 9.60 2.97 3.41
C ALA A 54 9.36 1.53 3.93
N PHE A 55 9.69 0.53 3.11
CA PHE A 55 9.50 -0.89 3.42
C PHE A 55 10.59 -1.44 4.34
N VAL A 56 11.79 -0.86 4.31
CA VAL A 56 12.90 -1.26 5.20
C VAL A 56 12.93 -0.46 6.50
N GLU A 57 12.37 0.76 6.51
CA GLU A 57 12.29 1.62 7.69
C GLU A 57 11.20 1.18 8.67
N HIS A 58 10.11 0.57 8.18
CA HIS A 58 9.03 0.09 9.04
C HIS A 58 9.27 -1.33 9.54
N VAL A 59 9.57 -1.49 10.83
CA VAL A 59 9.98 -2.77 11.45
C VAL A 59 9.01 -3.93 11.16
N ALA A 60 7.69 -3.71 11.29
CA ALA A 60 6.69 -4.76 11.04
C ALA A 60 6.65 -5.21 9.56
N VAL A 61 6.75 -4.25 8.63
CA VAL A 61 6.70 -4.47 7.18
C VAL A 61 7.96 -5.21 6.75
N LYS A 62 9.13 -4.70 7.16
CA LYS A 62 10.43 -5.35 6.93
C LYS A 62 10.41 -6.79 7.44
N GLY A 63 9.96 -7.02 8.67
CA GLY A 63 9.91 -8.36 9.25
C GLY A 63 8.98 -9.31 8.49
N LEU A 64 7.84 -8.84 7.97
CA LEU A 64 6.96 -9.65 7.12
C LEU A 64 7.64 -10.01 5.79
N LEU A 65 8.28 -9.04 5.13
CA LEU A 65 8.99 -9.27 3.88
C LEU A 65 10.19 -10.21 4.05
N GLU A 66 10.93 -10.11 5.15
CA GLU A 66 12.04 -11.03 5.44
C GLU A 66 11.57 -12.48 5.63
N ARG A 67 10.37 -12.69 6.18
CA ARG A 67 9.82 -14.04 6.43
C ARG A 67 9.09 -14.63 5.22
N SER A 68 8.35 -13.82 4.48
CA SER A 68 7.39 -14.26 3.47
C SER A 68 7.70 -13.75 2.05
N GLY A 69 8.76 -12.95 1.90
CA GLY A 69 9.10 -12.28 0.65
C GLY A 69 8.03 -11.30 0.19
N GLU A 70 8.12 -10.89 -1.07
CA GLU A 70 7.16 -9.97 -1.70
C GLU A 70 5.73 -10.52 -1.77
N SER A 71 5.55 -11.84 -1.63
CA SER A 71 4.21 -12.47 -1.61
C SER A 71 3.33 -12.03 -0.42
N ALA A 72 3.92 -11.39 0.59
CA ALA A 72 3.18 -10.77 1.69
C ALA A 72 2.46 -9.47 1.30
N LEU A 73 2.78 -8.88 0.13
CA LEU A 73 2.17 -7.64 -0.33
C LEU A 73 0.80 -7.89 -0.99
N PRO A 74 -0.15 -6.94 -0.88
CA PRO A 74 -0.02 -5.68 -0.14
C PRO A 74 -0.13 -5.88 1.38
N ILE A 75 0.63 -5.09 2.15
CA ILE A 75 0.53 -5.04 3.63
C ILE A 75 -0.25 -3.79 4.01
N THR A 76 -1.29 -3.94 4.82
CA THR A 76 -2.05 -2.82 5.39
C THR A 76 -1.74 -2.71 6.87
N LEU A 77 -1.45 -1.50 7.34
CA LEU A 77 -1.29 -1.18 8.76
C LEU A 77 -2.40 -0.27 9.22
N VAL A 78 -2.94 -0.51 10.42
CA VAL A 78 -3.84 0.38 11.14
C VAL A 78 -3.17 0.76 12.45
N ASP A 79 -2.89 2.06 12.64
CA ASP A 79 -2.15 2.59 13.79
C ASP A 79 -0.77 1.93 13.99
N GLY A 80 -0.12 1.52 12.88
CA GLY A 80 1.21 0.91 12.87
C GLY A 80 1.22 -0.61 13.06
N GLU A 81 0.05 -1.23 13.24
CA GLU A 81 -0.12 -2.67 13.41
C GLU A 81 -0.73 -3.32 12.17
N VAL A 82 -0.30 -4.55 11.85
CA VAL A 82 -0.76 -5.37 10.71
C VAL A 82 -2.15 -5.93 10.96
#